data_AF-A0A327TL59-F1
#
_entry.id   AF-A0A327TL59-F1
#
_cell.length_a   1.000
_cell.length_b   1.000
_cell.length_c   1.000
_cell.angle_alpha   90.00
_cell.angle_beta   90.00
_cell.angle_gamma   90.00
#
_symmetry.space_group_name_H-M   'P 1'
#
loop_
_entity.id
_entity.type
_entity.pdbx_description
1 polymer ?
#
loop_
_entity_poly.entity_id
_entity_poly.type
_entity_poly.pdbx_seq_one_letter_code
_entity_poly.pdbx_strand_id
1 'polypeptide(L)'
;MAQSDYRTDVMDLLFDADFKYRPDTNTWSHSDGRPFTRKEQATVLGATREEFETFCWLRDRKIERDREMAHATQAVIALLHRYFAVLPAGSTAADATAVMTEQDRTEYERLLDIVAPDGWLLAPSEE
;
A
#
# COMPACT_ATOMS: atom_id res chain seq x y z
N MET A 1 -0.02 13.01 21.69
CA MET A 1 -0.12 12.75 20.24
C MET A 1 -0.29 14.10 19.59
N ALA A 2 0.68 14.56 18.79
CA ALA A 2 0.58 15.86 18.13
C ALA A 2 -0.58 15.76 17.14
N GLN A 3 -1.66 16.51 17.38
CA GLN A 3 -2.70 16.72 16.40
C GLN A 3 -2.01 17.37 15.21
N SER A 4 -1.97 16.65 14.09
CA SER A 4 -1.32 17.13 12.88
C SER A 4 -2.00 18.43 12.46
N ASP A 5 -1.24 19.53 12.42
CA ASP A 5 -1.75 20.88 12.16
C ASP A 5 -2.04 21.13 10.65
N TYR A 6 -2.43 20.07 9.93
CA TYR A 6 -2.79 20.13 8.53
C TYR A 6 -4.28 19.91 8.34
N ARG A 7 -4.85 20.59 7.35
CA ARG A 7 -6.27 20.44 7.03
C ARG A 7 -6.51 19.14 6.26
N THR A 8 -7.40 18.32 6.78
CA THR A 8 -7.70 16.99 6.20
C THR A 8 -8.30 17.10 4.79
N ASP A 9 -9.15 18.08 4.52
CA ASP A 9 -9.74 18.31 3.19
C ASP A 9 -8.68 18.67 2.13
N VAL A 10 -7.63 19.38 2.52
CA VAL A 10 -6.47 19.63 1.65
C VAL A 10 -5.71 18.33 1.38
N MET A 11 -5.43 17.54 2.42
CA MET A 11 -4.70 16.28 2.28
C MET A 11 -5.44 15.27 1.41
N ASP A 12 -6.75 15.12 1.61
CA ASP A 12 -7.58 14.20 0.83
C ASP A 12 -7.52 14.56 -0.66
N LEU A 13 -7.62 15.86 -0.99
CA LEU A 13 -7.53 16.32 -2.38
C LEU A 13 -6.11 16.16 -2.95
N LEU A 14 -5.05 16.36 -2.15
CA LEU A 14 -3.68 16.14 -2.61
C LEU A 14 -3.39 14.66 -2.86
N PHE A 15 -3.94 13.75 -2.06
CA PHE A 15 -3.82 12.30 -2.28
C PHE A 15 -4.64 11.80 -3.47
N ASP A 16 -5.78 12.42 -3.76
CA ASP A 16 -6.60 12.08 -4.91
C ASP A 16 -6.19 12.82 -6.20
N ALA A 17 -5.32 13.83 -6.12
CA ALA A 17 -4.91 14.59 -7.31
C ALA A 17 -4.07 13.74 -8.27
N ASP A 18 -4.52 13.64 -9.52
CA ASP A 18 -3.66 13.44 -10.67
C ASP A 18 -2.97 14.78 -10.98
N PHE A 19 -1.70 14.89 -10.56
CA PHE A 19 -0.86 16.09 -10.74
C PHE A 19 -0.56 16.42 -12.21
N LYS A 20 -1.13 15.69 -13.17
CA LYS A 20 -1.11 16.08 -14.59
C LYS A 20 -2.00 17.30 -14.82
N TYR A 21 -1.36 18.41 -15.17
CA TYR A 21 -2.07 19.59 -15.62
C TYR A 21 -2.82 19.32 -16.92
N ARG A 22 -4.13 19.61 -16.93
CA ARG A 22 -5.00 19.49 -18.09
C ARG A 22 -5.27 20.89 -18.69
N PRO A 23 -4.70 21.21 -19.87
CA PRO A 23 -4.87 22.53 -20.48
C PRO A 23 -6.31 22.83 -20.90
N ASP A 24 -7.09 21.79 -21.18
CA ASP A 24 -8.50 21.87 -21.60
C ASP A 24 -9.44 22.31 -20.48
N THR A 25 -9.16 21.91 -19.23
CA THR A 25 -9.94 22.33 -18.06
C THR A 25 -9.27 23.42 -17.24
N ASN A 26 -7.97 23.64 -17.45
CA ASN A 26 -7.13 24.55 -16.67
C ASN A 26 -7.19 24.25 -15.15
N THR A 27 -7.37 22.98 -14.80
CA THR A 27 -7.44 22.49 -13.42
C THR A 27 -6.65 21.19 -13.28
N TRP A 28 -6.40 20.80 -12.04
CA TRP A 28 -6.01 19.41 -11.74
C TRP A 28 -7.20 18.48 -11.92
N SER A 29 -6.93 17.18 -11.94
CA SER A 29 -7.95 16.13 -12.01
C SER A 29 -7.84 15.23 -10.80
N HIS A 30 -8.95 14.59 -10.45
CA HIS A 30 -8.97 13.45 -9.55
C HIS A 30 -8.26 12.25 -10.21
N SER A 31 -7.88 11.27 -9.40
CA SER A 31 -7.22 10.04 -9.84
C SER A 31 -8.07 9.22 -10.81
N ASP A 32 -9.40 9.38 -10.76
CA ASP A 32 -10.37 8.79 -11.70
C ASP A 32 -10.50 9.57 -13.03
N GLY A 33 -9.77 10.67 -13.18
CA GLY A 33 -9.72 11.49 -14.39
C GLY A 33 -10.80 12.57 -14.51
N ARG A 34 -11.69 12.72 -13.52
CA ARG A 34 -12.63 13.86 -13.45
C ARG A 34 -11.86 15.14 -13.11
N PRO A 35 -12.17 16.29 -13.73
CA PRO A 35 -11.52 17.55 -13.37
C PRO A 35 -11.99 18.02 -11.99
N PHE A 36 -11.09 18.68 -11.25
CA PHE A 36 -11.45 19.36 -10.01
C PHE A 36 -12.50 20.45 -10.26
N THR A 37 -13.43 20.58 -9.33
CA THR A 37 -14.30 21.74 -9.24
C THR A 37 -13.49 22.99 -8.86
N ARG A 38 -14.05 24.17 -9.11
CA ARG A 38 -13.42 25.44 -8.70
C ARG A 38 -13.16 25.51 -7.19
N LYS A 39 -14.01 24.88 -6.38
CA LYS A 39 -13.86 24.85 -4.93
C LYS A 39 -12.67 23.98 -4.54
N GLU A 40 -12.57 22.77 -5.09
CA GLU A 40 -11.47 21.84 -4.83
C GLU A 40 -10.13 22.43 -5.29
N GLN A 41 -10.10 23.02 -6.49
CA GLN A 41 -8.93 23.71 -7.00
C GLN A 41 -8.51 24.86 -6.07
N ALA A 42 -9.46 25.67 -5.59
CA ALA A 42 -9.16 26.76 -4.66
C ALA A 42 -8.66 26.24 -3.29
N THR A 43 -9.22 25.13 -2.80
CA THR A 43 -8.79 24.49 -1.55
C THR A 43 -7.33 24.03 -1.65
N VAL A 44 -6.98 23.32 -2.72
CA VAL A 44 -5.61 22.79 -2.91
C VAL A 44 -4.61 23.90 -3.23
N LEU A 45 -4.98 24.91 -4.01
CA LEU A 45 -4.11 26.07 -4.25
C LEU A 45 -3.91 26.92 -2.99
N GLY A 46 -4.84 26.86 -2.04
CA GLY A 46 -4.73 27.49 -0.73
C GLY A 46 -3.93 26.67 0.29
N ALA A 47 -3.35 25.53 -0.09
CA ALA A 47 -2.52 24.72 0.79
C ALA A 47 -1.24 25.47 1.19
N THR A 48 -0.87 25.38 2.47
CA THR A 48 0.37 25.97 2.94
C THR A 48 1.57 25.15 2.47
N ARG A 49 2.75 25.76 2.51
CA ARG A 49 4.00 25.03 2.24
C ARG A 49 4.19 23.84 3.18
N GLU A 50 3.85 23.99 4.46
CA GLU A 50 3.96 22.92 5.46
C GLU A 50 2.99 21.76 5.17
N GLU A 51 1.78 22.06 4.69
CA GLU A 51 0.83 21.05 4.22
C GLU A 51 1.40 20.30 3.00
N PHE A 52 2.03 20.99 2.04
CA PHE A 52 2.69 20.33 0.90
C PHE A 52 3.89 19.46 1.30
N GLU A 53 4.73 19.94 2.22
CA GLU A 53 5.89 19.19 2.73
C GLU A 53 5.42 17.94 3.50
N THR A 54 4.38 18.07 4.31
CA THR A 54 3.76 16.95 5.01
C THR A 54 3.13 15.94 4.05
N PHE A 55 2.42 16.42 3.02
CA PHE A 55 1.89 15.56 1.97
C PHE A 55 3.00 14.77 1.27
N CYS A 56 4.09 15.43 0.86
CA CYS A 56 5.23 14.76 0.23
C CYS A 56 5.81 13.68 1.14
N TRP A 57 6.03 13.99 2.42
CA TRP A 57 6.55 13.04 3.39
C TRP A 57 5.62 11.83 3.59
N LEU A 58 4.31 12.07 3.74
CA LEU A 58 3.32 10.99 3.89
C LEU A 58 3.23 10.12 2.63
N ARG A 59 3.23 10.74 1.44
CA ARG A 59 3.22 10.04 0.15
C ARG A 59 4.44 9.16 -0.01
N ASP A 60 5.64 9.69 0.26
CA ASP A 60 6.88 8.92 0.13
C ASP A 60 6.93 7.76 1.12
N ARG A 61 6.44 7.98 2.36
CA ARG A 61 6.29 6.91 3.36
C ARG A 61 5.30 5.84 2.92
N LYS A 62 4.18 6.22 2.27
CA LYS A 62 3.21 5.28 1.70
C LYS A 62 3.85 4.46 0.59
N ILE A 63 4.55 5.10 -0.35
CA ILE A 63 5.25 4.42 -1.44
C ILE A 63 6.27 3.41 -0.90
N GLU A 64 7.03 3.79 0.13
CA GLU A 64 8.00 2.88 0.74
C GLU A 64 7.32 1.68 1.41
N ARG A 65 6.23 1.92 2.14
CA ARG A 65 5.42 0.83 2.72
C ARG A 65 4.83 -0.09 1.65
N ASP A 66 4.32 0.47 0.55
CA ASP A 66 3.76 -0.30 -0.56
C ASP A 66 4.84 -1.15 -1.26
N ARG A 67 6.07 -0.64 -1.36
CA ARG A 67 7.22 -1.41 -1.86
C ARG A 67 7.63 -2.52 -0.90
N GLU A 68 7.76 -2.23 0.38
CA GLU A 68 8.07 -3.23 1.41
C GLU A 68 7.04 -4.37 1.39
N MET A 69 5.76 -4.01 1.35
CA MET A 69 4.63 -4.95 1.21
C MET A 69 4.76 -5.82 -0.05
N ALA A 70 5.03 -5.21 -1.21
CA ALA A 70 5.19 -5.94 -2.47
C ALA A 70 6.40 -6.89 -2.45
N HIS A 71 7.54 -6.43 -1.90
CA HIS A 71 8.73 -7.26 -1.74
C HIS A 71 8.49 -8.43 -0.79
N ALA A 72 7.83 -8.19 0.35
CA ALA A 72 7.50 -9.25 1.29
C ALA A 72 6.54 -10.28 0.67
N THR A 73 5.52 -9.81 -0.06
CA THR A 73 4.58 -10.70 -0.78
C THR A 73 5.31 -11.59 -1.79
N GLN A 74 6.23 -11.02 -2.58
CA GLN A 74 7.03 -11.80 -3.53
C GLN A 74 7.93 -12.81 -2.82
N ALA A 75 8.53 -12.45 -1.69
CA ALA A 75 9.37 -13.34 -0.90
C ALA A 75 8.57 -14.53 -0.32
N VAL A 76 7.35 -14.28 0.20
CA VAL A 76 6.44 -15.34 0.67
C VAL A 76 6.12 -16.32 -0.46
N ILE A 77 5.71 -15.81 -1.62
CA ILE A 77 5.39 -16.63 -2.79
C ILE A 77 6.60 -17.47 -3.21
N ALA A 78 7.78 -16.85 -3.31
CA ALA A 78 8.99 -17.54 -3.72
C ALA A 78 9.39 -18.64 -2.72
N LEU A 79 9.25 -18.37 -1.42
CA LEU A 79 9.53 -19.32 -0.36
C LEU A 79 8.56 -20.51 -0.43
N LEU A 80 7.26 -20.27 -0.52
CA LEU A 80 6.25 -21.31 -0.66
C LEU A 80 6.45 -22.15 -1.94
N HIS A 81 6.75 -21.52 -3.08
CA HIS A 81 7.02 -22.23 -4.34
C HIS A 81 8.16 -23.25 -4.22
N ARG A 82 9.23 -22.96 -3.45
CA ARG A 82 10.34 -23.91 -3.25
C ARG A 82 9.86 -25.21 -2.61
N TYR A 83 8.93 -25.12 -1.66
CA TYR A 83 8.41 -26.27 -0.93
C TYR A 83 7.26 -26.96 -1.68
N PHE A 84 6.38 -26.21 -2.33
CA PHE A 84 5.35 -26.80 -3.19
C PHE A 84 5.92 -27.59 -4.37
N ALA A 85 7.11 -27.24 -4.87
CA ALA A 85 7.78 -27.99 -5.92
C ALA A 85 8.13 -29.43 -5.53
N VAL A 86 8.24 -29.74 -4.23
CA VAL A 86 8.58 -31.08 -3.73
C VAL A 86 7.40 -31.79 -3.06
N LEU A 87 6.28 -31.09 -2.88
CA LEU A 87 5.08 -31.63 -2.25
C LEU A 87 4.10 -32.21 -3.29
N PRO A 88 3.28 -33.20 -2.91
CA PRO A 88 2.22 -33.71 -3.76
C PRO A 88 1.25 -32.61 -4.22
N ALA A 89 0.67 -32.78 -5.41
CA ALA A 89 -0.40 -31.91 -5.88
C ALA A 89 -1.58 -31.96 -4.89
N GLY A 90 -2.13 -30.79 -4.57
CA GLY A 90 -3.19 -30.64 -3.56
C GLY A 90 -2.68 -30.39 -2.13
N SER A 91 -1.36 -30.33 -1.92
CA SER A 91 -0.80 -29.86 -0.65
C SER A 91 -1.15 -28.40 -0.38
N THR A 92 -1.26 -28.09 0.91
CA THR A 92 -1.64 -26.78 1.44
C THR A 92 -0.42 -26.00 1.92
N ALA A 93 -0.60 -24.71 2.24
CA ALA A 93 0.45 -23.90 2.86
C ALA A 93 0.90 -24.47 4.22
N ALA A 94 -0.01 -25.11 4.96
CA ALA A 94 0.33 -25.80 6.21
C ALA A 94 1.33 -26.95 5.97
N ASP A 95 1.12 -27.74 4.90
CA ASP A 95 2.04 -28.81 4.52
C ASP A 95 3.42 -28.27 4.15
N ALA A 96 3.47 -27.15 3.43
CA ALA A 96 4.72 -26.44 3.12
C ALA A 96 5.44 -25.98 4.39
N THR A 97 4.74 -25.36 5.34
CA THR A 97 5.34 -24.89 6.61
C THR A 97 5.83 -26.03 7.51
N ALA A 98 5.23 -27.22 7.42
CA ALA A 98 5.65 -28.39 8.18
C ALA A 98 7.01 -28.94 7.73
N VAL A 99 7.33 -28.82 6.44
CA VAL A 99 8.59 -29.30 5.86
C VAL A 99 9.68 -28.22 5.75
N MET A 100 9.35 -26.96 6.07
CA MET A 100 10.31 -25.86 6.09
C MET A 100 11.43 -26.10 7.10
N THR A 101 12.62 -25.63 6.74
CA THR A 101 13.69 -25.44 7.71
C THR A 101 13.28 -24.42 8.76
N GLU A 102 13.86 -24.50 9.96
CA GLU A 102 13.57 -23.54 11.03
C GLU A 102 13.88 -22.09 10.61
N GLN A 103 14.93 -21.92 9.81
CA GLN A 103 15.30 -20.62 9.25
C GLN A 103 14.24 -20.10 8.27
N ASP A 104 13.78 -20.95 7.34
CA ASP A 104 12.74 -20.56 6.38
C ASP A 104 11.39 -20.32 7.06
N ARG A 105 11.07 -21.06 8.14
CA ARG A 105 9.87 -20.84 8.95
C ARG A 105 9.91 -19.49 9.66
N THR A 106 11.05 -19.17 10.29
CA THR A 106 11.24 -17.86 10.95
C THR A 106 11.10 -16.71 9.95
N GLU A 107 11.68 -16.86 8.76
CA GLU A 107 11.56 -15.85 7.70
C GLU A 107 10.12 -15.77 7.17
N TYR A 108 9.43 -16.91 7.02
CA TYR A 108 8.03 -16.94 6.60
C TYR A 108 7.12 -16.19 7.58
N GLU A 109 7.27 -16.41 8.89
CA GLU A 109 6.50 -15.71 9.93
C GLU A 109 6.78 -14.19 9.91
N ARG A 110 8.05 -13.80 9.83
CA ARG A 110 8.44 -12.39 9.70
C ARG A 110 7.83 -11.73 8.47
N LEU A 111 7.80 -12.43 7.33
CA LEU A 111 7.20 -11.92 6.10
C LEU A 111 5.67 -11.82 6.22
N LEU A 112 5.02 -12.74 6.92
CA LEU A 112 3.57 -12.66 7.19
C LEU A 112 3.21 -11.47 8.06
N ASP A 113 4.03 -11.11 9.05
CA ASP A 113 3.82 -9.89 9.86
C ASP A 113 3.85 -8.61 9.02
N ILE A 114 4.57 -8.61 7.90
CA ILE A 114 4.62 -7.50 6.95
C ILE A 114 3.40 -7.53 6.03
N VAL A 115 3.08 -8.70 5.45
CA VAL A 115 2.06 -8.82 4.40
C VAL A 115 0.64 -8.82 4.95
N ALA A 116 0.43 -9.43 6.11
CA ALA A 116 -0.85 -9.57 6.77
C ALA A 116 -0.69 -9.32 8.28
N PRO A 117 -0.41 -8.07 8.70
CA PRO A 117 -0.22 -7.72 10.11
C PRO A 117 -1.47 -7.99 10.97
N ASP A 118 -2.63 -8.13 10.35
CA ASP A 118 -3.93 -8.48 10.92
C ASP A 118 -4.37 -9.93 10.64
N GLY A 119 -3.52 -10.74 10.00
CA GLY A 119 -3.74 -12.17 9.77
C GLY A 119 -4.61 -12.51 8.55
N TRP A 120 -4.94 -11.54 7.69
CA TRP A 120 -5.89 -11.72 6.58
C TRP A 120 -5.42 -12.69 5.48
N LEU A 121 -4.10 -12.98 5.36
CA LEU A 121 -3.61 -13.99 4.40
C LEU A 121 -4.04 -15.43 4.73
N LEU A 122 -4.49 -15.68 5.96
CA LEU A 122 -4.95 -16.98 6.44
C LEU A 122 -6.47 -17.07 6.59
N ALA A 123 -7.21 -16.00 6.26
CA ALA A 123 -8.65 -16.06 6.23
C ALA A 123 -9.07 -16.93 5.02
N PRO A 124 -9.77 -18.06 5.23
CA PRO A 124 -10.35 -18.78 4.12
C PRO A 124 -11.28 -17.80 3.39
N SER A 125 -11.11 -17.68 2.08
CA SER A 125 -12.11 -17.04 1.24
C SER A 125 -13.44 -17.75 1.50
N GLU A 126 -14.35 -17.06 2.19
CA GLU A 126 -15.73 -17.53 2.36
C GLU A 126 -16.35 -17.61 0.97
N GLU A 127 -16.48 -18.83 0.45
CA GLU A 127 -17.39 -19.18 -0.66
C GLU A 127 -18.80 -19.46 -0.12
#